data_AF-A0A443QBD3-F1
#
_entry.id   AF-A0A443QBD3-F1
#
_cell.length_a   1.000
_cell.length_b   1.000
_cell.length_c   1.000
_cell.angle_alpha   90.00
_cell.angle_beta   90.00
_cell.angle_gamma   90.00
#
_symmetry.space_group_name_H-M   'P 1'
#
loop_
_entity.id
_entity.type
_entity.pdbx_description
1 polymer ?
#
loop_
_entity_poly.entity_id
_entity_poly.type
_entity_poly.pdbx_seq_one_letter_code
_entity_poly.pdbx_strand_id
1 'polypeptide(L)'
;MSKNFREIFWQRRNHRFNERLKQYVRDKVIAKFKECGCDVFIQSFKKLPNQYNGINIIAVKNGLNRGKTGDEIILVGGHYDTVESSPGVDDNGSGMVAMLETARVLSSVQLKQTIMFVAFDLEEFGLLGSIAFVHDYLIPREIVKNGANFLGAFIIDMILRQEQAENSQKLPPKVGKAVPNAAAQIRANQNRGDFVAVWSRRGVDTELWQSLSKSWSQLQNPFRFKLIEFDSPLPLTIPTADELRRYDTFTRSDHSSFWYHKNANYSSTLNAVLLTDMGRTVERRVKTLLS
;
A
#
# COMPACT_ATOMS: atom_id res chain seq x y z
N MET A 1 -25.45 4.19 -3.67
CA MET A 1 -24.16 3.58 -4.07
C MET A 1 -23.15 3.54 -2.89
N SER A 2 -23.55 3.15 -1.66
CA SER A 2 -22.65 3.22 -0.49
C SER A 2 -22.89 2.18 0.62
N LYS A 3 -23.88 1.28 0.49
CA LYS A 3 -24.27 0.38 1.60
C LYS A 3 -23.31 -0.82 1.82
N ASN A 4 -22.41 -1.12 0.88
CA ASN A 4 -21.71 -2.42 0.85
C ASN A 4 -20.31 -2.43 1.50
N PHE A 5 -19.52 -1.34 1.42
CA PHE A 5 -18.14 -1.37 1.94
C PHE A 5 -18.06 -1.43 3.47
N ARG A 6 -18.99 -0.75 4.16
CA ARG A 6 -19.11 -0.87 5.62
C ARG A 6 -19.34 -2.33 6.00
N GLU A 7 -20.19 -3.06 5.29
CA GLU A 7 -20.47 -4.48 5.55
C GLU A 7 -19.26 -5.40 5.33
N ILE A 8 -18.34 -5.01 4.44
CA ILE A 8 -17.12 -5.79 4.15
C ILE A 8 -16.03 -5.52 5.21
N PHE A 9 -15.82 -4.27 5.63
CA PHE A 9 -14.64 -3.88 6.42
C PHE A 9 -14.92 -3.46 7.88
N TRP A 10 -16.15 -3.62 8.39
CA TRP A 10 -16.47 -3.28 9.79
C TRP A 10 -16.01 -4.31 10.82
N GLN A 11 -15.71 -5.55 10.40
CA GLN A 11 -15.28 -6.62 11.31
C GLN A 11 -13.81 -6.96 11.15
N ARG A 12 -13.25 -7.63 12.17
CA ARG A 12 -11.87 -8.12 12.20
C ARG A 12 -11.63 -9.13 11.07
N ARG A 13 -10.46 -9.05 10.44
CA ARG A 13 -10.06 -9.93 9.32
C ARG A 13 -8.76 -10.66 9.64
N ASN A 14 -8.65 -11.08 10.90
CA ASN A 14 -7.52 -11.81 11.43
C ASN A 14 -7.80 -13.32 11.43
N HIS A 15 -6.85 -14.12 10.95
CA HIS A 15 -6.98 -15.57 10.81
C HIS A 15 -7.09 -16.30 12.16
N ARG A 16 -6.51 -15.73 13.23
CA ARG A 16 -6.62 -16.28 14.61
C ARG A 16 -7.95 -15.95 15.26
N PHE A 17 -8.53 -14.80 14.89
CA PHE A 17 -9.82 -14.38 15.43
C PHE A 17 -10.97 -15.18 14.83
N ASN A 18 -11.10 -15.17 13.50
CA ASN A 18 -12.18 -15.87 12.80
C ASN A 18 -11.81 -16.07 11.31
N GLU A 19 -11.30 -17.25 10.98
CA GLU A 19 -10.92 -17.59 9.60
C GLU A 19 -12.12 -17.58 8.64
N ARG A 20 -13.31 -17.99 9.09
CA ARG A 20 -14.53 -17.97 8.24
C ARG A 20 -14.92 -16.54 7.86
N LEU A 21 -14.81 -15.62 8.81
CA LEU A 21 -15.08 -14.20 8.55
C LEU A 21 -14.03 -13.59 7.61
N LYS A 22 -12.76 -13.93 7.80
CA LYS A 22 -11.69 -13.50 6.90
C LYS A 22 -11.92 -14.03 5.47
N GLN A 23 -12.32 -15.30 5.33
CA GLN A 23 -12.72 -15.88 4.05
C GLN A 23 -13.93 -15.15 3.45
N TYR A 24 -14.96 -14.86 4.24
CA TYR A 24 -16.11 -14.09 3.77
C TYR A 24 -15.70 -12.73 3.19
N VAL A 25 -14.81 -11.99 3.87
CA VAL A 25 -14.31 -10.71 3.35
C VAL A 25 -13.51 -10.90 2.06
N ARG A 26 -12.63 -11.91 2.01
CA ARG A 26 -11.88 -12.27 0.80
C ARG A 26 -12.81 -12.50 -0.40
N ASP A 27 -13.88 -13.27 -0.21
CA ASP A 27 -14.87 -13.55 -1.25
C ASP A 27 -15.58 -12.28 -1.74
N LYS A 28 -15.90 -11.36 -0.83
CA LYS A 28 -16.50 -10.06 -1.18
C LYS A 28 -15.52 -9.17 -1.95
N VAL A 29 -14.26 -9.13 -1.56
CA VAL A 29 -13.21 -8.38 -2.28
C VAL A 29 -13.03 -8.93 -3.70
N ILE A 30 -12.94 -10.27 -3.84
CA ILE A 30 -12.87 -10.95 -5.15
C ILE A 30 -14.08 -10.59 -6.02
N ALA A 31 -15.29 -10.68 -5.45
CA ALA A 31 -16.52 -10.34 -6.17
C ALA A 31 -16.49 -8.89 -6.68
N LYS A 32 -16.04 -7.94 -5.85
CA LYS A 32 -15.95 -6.52 -6.23
C LYS A 32 -14.95 -6.29 -7.37
N PHE A 33 -13.79 -6.93 -7.36
CA PHE A 33 -12.85 -6.83 -8.48
C PHE A 33 -13.43 -7.44 -9.76
N LYS A 34 -14.11 -8.59 -9.68
CA LYS A 34 -14.78 -9.21 -10.84
C LYS A 34 -15.90 -8.33 -11.39
N GLU A 35 -16.70 -7.70 -10.53
CA GLU A 35 -17.72 -6.71 -10.92
C GLU A 35 -17.10 -5.53 -11.69
N CYS A 36 -15.84 -5.17 -11.40
CA CYS A 36 -15.10 -4.12 -12.11
C CYS A 36 -14.45 -4.60 -13.43
N GLY A 37 -14.67 -5.86 -13.83
CA GLY A 37 -14.10 -6.43 -15.04
C GLY A 37 -12.62 -6.81 -14.94
N CYS A 38 -12.09 -6.98 -13.72
CA CYS A 38 -10.72 -7.44 -13.53
C CYS A 38 -10.62 -8.98 -13.62
N ASP A 39 -9.51 -9.46 -14.19
CA ASP A 39 -9.09 -10.86 -14.08
C ASP A 39 -8.53 -11.08 -12.67
N VAL A 40 -9.15 -11.98 -11.89
CA VAL A 40 -8.77 -12.19 -10.48
C VAL A 40 -8.05 -13.53 -10.28
N PHE A 41 -6.87 -13.45 -9.68
CA PHE A 41 -6.00 -14.57 -9.32
C PHE A 41 -5.79 -14.61 -7.82
N ILE A 42 -5.55 -15.82 -7.31
CA ILE A 42 -5.26 -16.07 -5.90
C ILE A 42 -3.83 -16.57 -5.78
N GLN A 43 -3.04 -15.92 -4.94
CA GLN A 43 -1.71 -16.38 -4.57
C GLN A 43 -1.76 -16.92 -3.14
N SER A 44 -1.66 -18.24 -3.00
CA SER A 44 -1.45 -18.88 -1.70
C SER A 44 0.04 -18.95 -1.39
N PHE A 45 0.43 -18.63 -0.17
CA PHE A 45 1.82 -18.66 0.28
C PHE A 45 1.94 -19.15 1.73
N LYS A 46 3.15 -19.57 2.11
CA LYS A 46 3.48 -20.03 3.47
C LYS A 46 4.83 -19.44 3.90
N LYS A 47 4.89 -18.85 5.09
CA LYS A 47 6.19 -18.52 5.72
C LYS A 47 6.44 -19.55 6.82
N LEU A 48 7.39 -20.44 6.54
CA LEU A 48 7.74 -21.64 7.31
C LEU A 48 6.68 -22.77 7.26
N PRO A 49 7.12 -24.05 7.27
CA PRO A 49 6.20 -25.17 7.40
C PRO A 49 5.49 -25.05 8.75
N ASN A 50 4.17 -24.80 8.70
CA ASN A 50 3.21 -24.84 9.83
C ASN A 50 2.95 -23.53 10.60
N GLN A 51 3.45 -22.36 10.21
CA GLN A 51 3.22 -21.14 11.00
C GLN A 51 2.05 -20.27 10.48
N TYR A 52 2.05 -19.93 9.19
CA TYR A 52 0.98 -19.13 8.60
C TYR A 52 0.72 -19.54 7.15
N ASN A 53 -0.56 -19.73 6.81
CA ASN A 53 -1.02 -19.85 5.43
C ASN A 53 -1.68 -18.52 5.06
N GLY A 54 -1.12 -17.82 4.08
CA GLY A 54 -1.62 -16.52 3.62
C GLY A 54 -2.17 -16.60 2.21
N ILE A 55 -3.13 -15.72 1.91
CA ILE A 55 -3.76 -15.66 0.58
C ILE A 55 -3.85 -14.20 0.11
N ASN A 56 -3.01 -13.82 -0.85
CA ASN A 56 -3.16 -12.55 -1.55
C ASN A 56 -4.24 -12.66 -2.64
N ILE A 57 -4.95 -11.57 -2.88
CA ILE A 57 -5.87 -11.41 -4.02
C ILE A 57 -5.20 -10.48 -5.03
N ILE A 58 -5.02 -10.95 -6.26
CA ILE A 58 -4.41 -10.20 -7.35
C ILE A 58 -5.47 -9.99 -8.42
N ALA A 59 -5.89 -8.75 -8.64
CA ALA A 59 -6.86 -8.39 -9.66
C ALA A 59 -6.19 -7.56 -10.75
N VAL A 60 -6.30 -7.98 -12.00
CA VAL A 60 -5.64 -7.35 -13.15
C VAL A 60 -6.70 -6.71 -14.04
N LYS A 61 -6.62 -5.39 -14.21
CA LYS A 61 -7.30 -4.69 -15.29
C LYS A 61 -6.35 -4.60 -16.48
N ASN A 62 -6.70 -5.30 -17.55
CA ASN A 62 -5.84 -5.41 -18.73
C ASN A 62 -5.68 -4.06 -19.44
N GLY A 63 -4.42 -3.67 -19.67
CA GLY A 63 -4.08 -2.60 -20.60
C GLY A 63 -4.08 -3.10 -22.05
N LEU A 64 -3.97 -2.17 -23.01
CA LEU A 64 -3.91 -2.50 -24.45
C LEU A 64 -2.71 -3.40 -24.82
N ASN A 65 -1.67 -3.41 -23.99
CA ASN A 65 -0.45 -4.19 -24.20
C ASN A 65 -0.36 -5.43 -23.32
N ARG A 66 -1.41 -5.79 -22.56
CA ARG A 66 -1.38 -6.97 -21.68
C ARG A 66 -0.97 -8.22 -22.45
N GLY A 67 -0.02 -8.97 -21.89
CA GLY A 67 0.46 -10.24 -22.45
C GLY A 67 1.51 -10.08 -23.54
N LYS A 68 1.92 -8.85 -23.88
CA LYS A 68 3.04 -8.56 -24.78
C LYS A 68 4.28 -8.19 -23.95
N THR A 69 5.46 -8.52 -24.47
CA THR A 69 6.72 -7.97 -23.93
C THR A 69 6.67 -6.44 -23.97
N GLY A 70 7.10 -5.80 -22.90
CA GLY A 70 7.00 -4.35 -22.73
C GLY A 70 5.62 -3.86 -22.24
N ASP A 71 4.72 -4.74 -21.78
CA ASP A 71 3.54 -4.34 -21.01
C ASP A 71 3.97 -3.47 -19.83
N GLU A 72 3.28 -2.35 -19.63
CA GLU A 72 3.59 -1.40 -18.56
C GLU A 72 2.63 -1.63 -17.40
N ILE A 73 3.16 -1.95 -16.23
CA ILE A 73 2.36 -2.28 -15.05
C ILE A 73 2.45 -1.17 -14.01
N ILE A 74 1.29 -0.66 -13.59
CA ILE A 74 1.12 0.16 -12.39
C ILE A 74 0.35 -0.66 -11.37
N LEU A 75 0.81 -0.67 -10.12
CA LEU A 75 0.16 -1.39 -9.03
C LEU A 75 -0.52 -0.42 -8.06
N VAL A 76 -1.72 -0.78 -7.60
CA VAL A 76 -2.37 -0.20 -6.43
C VAL A 76 -2.55 -1.32 -5.41
N GLY A 77 -2.05 -1.15 -4.20
CA GLY A 77 -2.02 -2.21 -3.20
C GLY A 77 -2.42 -1.75 -1.81
N GLY A 78 -2.81 -2.70 -0.98
CA GLY A 78 -3.08 -2.49 0.44
C GLY A 78 -3.42 -3.82 1.10
N HIS A 79 -3.16 -3.94 2.40
CA HIS A 79 -3.49 -5.17 3.10
C HIS A 79 -4.96 -5.22 3.53
N TYR A 80 -5.54 -6.42 3.52
CA TYR A 80 -6.92 -6.64 3.94
C TYR A 80 -7.03 -7.35 5.29
N ASP A 81 -5.94 -7.89 5.83
CA ASP A 81 -5.94 -8.44 7.19
C ASP A 81 -6.01 -7.33 8.24
N THR A 82 -6.17 -7.74 9.50
CA THR A 82 -6.16 -6.82 10.65
C THR A 82 -5.31 -7.43 11.75
N VAL A 83 -4.82 -6.61 12.69
CA VAL A 83 -4.45 -7.14 14.01
C VAL A 83 -5.64 -7.84 14.68
N GLU A 84 -5.35 -8.73 15.63
CA GLU A 84 -6.37 -9.54 16.31
C GLU A 84 -7.34 -8.72 17.18
N SER A 85 -6.87 -7.61 17.75
CA SER A 85 -7.62 -6.80 18.71
C SER A 85 -8.48 -5.71 18.08
N SER A 86 -8.34 -5.44 16.77
CA SER A 86 -8.97 -4.30 16.10
C SER A 86 -9.91 -4.74 14.97
N PRO A 87 -11.09 -4.10 14.80
CA PRO A 87 -11.92 -4.28 13.60
C PRO A 87 -11.25 -3.79 12.31
N GLY A 88 -10.20 -2.98 12.42
CA GLY A 88 -9.37 -2.56 11.30
C GLY A 88 -10.09 -1.74 10.24
N VAL A 89 -11.07 -0.90 10.62
CA VAL A 89 -11.73 0.00 9.66
C VAL A 89 -10.71 1.00 9.11
N ASP A 90 -9.89 1.59 9.98
CA ASP A 90 -8.80 2.47 9.58
C ASP A 90 -7.62 1.67 9.02
N ASP A 91 -7.29 0.57 9.71
CA ASP A 91 -6.11 -0.26 9.48
C ASP A 91 -6.49 -1.71 9.10
N ASN A 92 -6.69 -2.03 7.83
CA ASN A 92 -6.61 -1.14 6.66
C ASN A 92 -7.87 -1.21 5.77
N GLY A 93 -9.04 -1.21 6.40
CA GLY A 93 -10.32 -1.20 5.70
C GLY A 93 -10.49 0.03 4.80
N SER A 94 -10.02 1.20 5.22
CA SER A 94 -10.12 2.45 4.47
C SER A 94 -9.26 2.44 3.21
N GLY A 95 -8.03 1.92 3.29
CA GLY A 95 -7.18 1.70 2.11
C GLY A 95 -7.78 0.71 1.13
N MET A 96 -8.32 -0.41 1.63
CA MET A 96 -9.04 -1.38 0.81
C MET A 96 -10.26 -0.77 0.09
N VAL A 97 -11.01 0.11 0.76
CA VAL A 97 -12.14 0.82 0.14
C VAL A 97 -11.67 1.75 -0.97
N ALA A 98 -10.61 2.54 -0.77
CA ALA A 98 -10.09 3.39 -1.84
C ALA A 98 -9.54 2.59 -3.01
N MET A 99 -8.90 1.44 -2.76
CA MET A 99 -8.43 0.55 -3.83
C MET A 99 -9.61 0.01 -4.66
N LEU A 100 -10.65 -0.50 -4.00
CA LEU A 100 -11.85 -1.02 -4.68
C LEU A 100 -12.60 0.09 -5.43
N GLU A 101 -12.66 1.30 -4.88
CA GLU A 101 -13.27 2.44 -5.55
C GLU A 101 -12.44 2.90 -6.76
N THR A 102 -11.11 2.85 -6.65
CA THR A 102 -10.20 3.12 -7.78
C THR A 102 -10.43 2.12 -8.91
N ALA A 103 -10.56 0.82 -8.59
CA ALA A 103 -10.91 -0.21 -9.57
C ALA A 103 -12.27 0.06 -10.22
N ARG A 104 -13.28 0.48 -9.44
CA ARG A 104 -14.61 0.83 -9.95
C ARG A 104 -14.55 2.03 -10.90
N VAL A 105 -13.85 3.10 -10.54
CA VAL A 105 -13.71 4.31 -11.39
C VAL A 105 -12.98 3.99 -12.69
N LEU A 106 -11.94 3.15 -12.63
CA LEU A 106 -11.16 2.75 -13.80
C LEU A 106 -11.84 1.66 -14.64
N SER A 107 -12.89 0.99 -14.15
CA SER A 107 -13.52 -0.15 -14.82
C SER A 107 -13.90 0.16 -16.28
N SER A 108 -14.51 1.33 -16.54
CA SER A 108 -14.94 1.77 -17.87
C SER A 108 -13.88 2.50 -18.70
N VAL A 109 -12.66 2.66 -18.18
CA VAL A 109 -11.59 3.40 -18.85
C VAL A 109 -10.67 2.43 -19.58
N GLN A 110 -10.44 2.64 -20.88
CA GLN A 110 -9.40 1.90 -21.61
C GLN A 110 -8.05 2.55 -21.37
N LEU A 111 -7.09 1.77 -20.85
CA LEU A 111 -5.74 2.22 -20.53
C LEU A 111 -4.73 1.52 -21.43
N LYS A 112 -3.61 2.20 -21.72
CA LYS A 112 -2.45 1.56 -22.35
C LYS A 112 -1.77 0.63 -21.34
N GLN A 113 -1.55 1.13 -20.13
CA GLN A 113 -0.97 0.41 -19.01
C GLN A 113 -1.94 -0.62 -18.44
N THR A 114 -1.37 -1.74 -17.99
CA THR A 114 -2.06 -2.72 -17.16
C THR A 114 -2.07 -2.22 -15.72
N ILE A 115 -3.25 -2.23 -15.07
CA ILE A 115 -3.38 -1.87 -13.67
C ILE A 115 -3.57 -3.13 -12.84
N MET A 116 -2.71 -3.33 -11.85
CA MET A 116 -2.81 -4.44 -10.91
C MET A 116 -3.28 -3.94 -9.55
N PHE A 117 -4.36 -4.50 -9.05
CA PHE A 117 -4.83 -4.29 -7.69
C PHE A 117 -4.45 -5.49 -6.84
N VAL A 118 -3.75 -5.26 -5.72
CA VAL A 118 -3.31 -6.37 -4.86
C VAL A 118 -3.76 -6.15 -3.42
N ALA A 119 -4.62 -7.05 -2.96
CA ALA A 119 -5.01 -7.13 -1.55
C ALA A 119 -4.04 -8.09 -0.84
N PHE A 120 -3.10 -7.54 -0.08
CA PHE A 120 -2.11 -8.33 0.64
C PHE A 120 -2.70 -8.94 1.91
N ASP A 121 -2.27 -10.17 2.21
CA ASP A 121 -2.59 -10.84 3.47
C ASP A 121 -1.39 -10.84 4.41
N LEU A 122 -1.65 -10.97 5.71
CA LEU A 122 -0.63 -11.13 6.74
C LEU A 122 0.41 -10.00 6.77
N GLU A 123 -0.01 -8.76 6.45
CA GLU A 123 0.82 -7.57 6.60
C GLU A 123 1.16 -7.37 8.08
N GLU A 124 0.19 -7.64 8.96
CA GLU A 124 0.29 -7.47 10.41
C GLU A 124 1.17 -8.53 11.06
N PHE A 125 1.55 -9.55 10.29
CA PHE A 125 2.47 -10.62 10.68
C PHE A 125 3.86 -10.47 10.04
N GLY A 126 4.20 -9.25 9.61
CA GLY A 126 5.52 -8.90 9.11
C GLY A 126 5.60 -8.81 7.59
N LEU A 127 4.58 -8.22 6.96
CA LEU A 127 4.54 -7.95 5.51
C LEU A 127 4.55 -9.22 4.64
N LEU A 128 4.04 -10.34 5.18
CA LEU A 128 4.26 -11.65 4.56
C LEU A 128 3.64 -11.75 3.17
N GLY A 129 2.46 -11.16 2.98
CA GLY A 129 1.77 -11.13 1.70
C GLY A 129 2.52 -10.33 0.65
N SER A 130 2.96 -9.11 0.95
CA SER A 130 3.70 -8.29 -0.01
C SER A 130 5.09 -8.86 -0.33
N ILE A 131 5.77 -9.46 0.65
CA ILE A 131 7.03 -10.19 0.43
C ILE A 131 6.79 -11.35 -0.56
N ALA A 132 5.80 -12.22 -0.29
CA ALA A 132 5.48 -13.35 -1.15
C ALA A 132 5.03 -12.89 -2.55
N PHE A 133 4.26 -11.81 -2.64
CA PHE A 133 3.83 -11.25 -3.91
C PHE A 133 5.02 -10.76 -4.74
N VAL A 134 5.92 -9.95 -4.16
CA VAL A 134 7.08 -9.42 -4.88
C VAL A 134 8.02 -10.56 -5.30
N HIS A 135 8.31 -11.48 -4.38
CA HIS A 135 9.30 -12.53 -4.58
C HIS A 135 8.82 -13.66 -5.50
N ASP A 136 7.54 -14.07 -5.39
CA ASP A 136 7.05 -15.28 -6.06
C ASP A 136 6.12 -14.96 -7.25
N TYR A 137 5.58 -13.74 -7.35
CA TYR A 137 4.66 -13.35 -8.42
C TYR A 137 5.23 -12.21 -9.28
N LEU A 138 5.37 -11.00 -8.73
CA LEU A 138 5.67 -9.81 -9.52
C LEU A 138 7.00 -9.94 -10.29
N ILE A 139 8.10 -10.21 -9.58
CA ILE A 139 9.42 -10.27 -10.20
C ILE A 139 9.52 -11.48 -11.14
N PRO A 140 9.31 -12.74 -10.70
CA PRO A 140 9.61 -13.88 -11.57
C PRO A 140 8.63 -14.00 -12.73
N ARG A 141 7.35 -13.68 -12.51
CA ARG A 141 6.30 -13.89 -13.52
C ARG A 141 6.11 -12.68 -14.41
N GLU A 142 5.82 -11.52 -13.85
CA GLU A 142 5.43 -10.36 -14.65
C GLU A 142 6.65 -9.66 -15.24
N ILE A 143 7.70 -9.45 -14.44
CA ILE A 143 8.89 -8.73 -14.91
C ILE A 143 9.82 -9.66 -15.71
N VAL A 144 10.32 -10.72 -15.09
CA VAL A 144 11.35 -11.58 -15.69
C VAL A 144 10.79 -12.46 -16.80
N LYS A 145 9.73 -13.23 -16.53
CA LYS A 145 9.17 -14.16 -17.53
C LYS A 145 8.39 -13.46 -18.64
N ASN A 146 7.50 -12.52 -18.29
CA ASN A 146 6.65 -11.85 -19.29
C ASN A 146 7.34 -10.62 -19.94
N GLY A 147 8.45 -10.14 -19.36
CA GLY A 147 9.17 -8.96 -19.86
C GLY A 147 8.37 -7.67 -19.70
N ALA A 148 7.58 -7.55 -18.64
CA ALA A 148 6.82 -6.33 -18.35
C ALA A 148 7.72 -5.25 -17.71
N ASN A 149 7.45 -4.00 -18.05
CA ASN A 149 8.03 -2.82 -17.41
C ASN A 149 7.18 -2.43 -16.20
N PHE A 150 7.71 -2.65 -15.01
CA PHE A 150 7.04 -2.22 -13.78
C PHE A 150 7.31 -0.73 -13.52
N LEU A 151 6.28 0.10 -13.65
CA LEU A 151 6.38 1.55 -13.49
C LEU A 151 6.37 1.98 -12.02
N GLY A 152 5.67 1.24 -11.17
CA GLY A 152 5.68 1.44 -9.73
C GLY A 152 4.39 1.05 -9.02
N ALA A 153 4.41 1.14 -7.70
CA ALA A 153 3.27 0.84 -6.83
C ALA A 153 2.80 2.05 -6.01
N PHE A 154 1.48 2.23 -5.93
CA PHE A 154 0.82 3.04 -4.92
C PHE A 154 0.27 2.11 -3.84
N ILE A 155 0.92 2.06 -2.69
CA ILE A 155 0.47 1.29 -1.53
C ILE A 155 -0.36 2.20 -0.65
N ILE A 156 -1.50 1.73 -0.13
CA ILE A 156 -2.42 2.51 0.68
C ILE A 156 -2.56 1.83 2.05
N ASP A 157 -2.28 2.56 3.13
CA ASP A 157 -2.37 2.09 4.52
C ASP A 157 -2.88 3.23 5.40
N MET A 158 -4.06 3.06 6.01
CA MET A 158 -4.77 4.08 6.79
C MET A 158 -4.99 5.39 6.04
N ILE A 159 -6.18 5.57 5.49
CA ILE A 159 -6.62 6.81 4.87
C ILE A 159 -8.05 7.16 5.32
N LEU A 160 -8.54 8.34 4.90
CA LEU A 160 -9.91 8.84 5.14
C LEU A 160 -10.19 9.28 6.58
N ARG A 161 -9.18 9.33 7.46
CA ARG A 161 -9.31 9.90 8.80
C ARG A 161 -8.86 11.36 8.82
N GLN A 162 -9.81 12.24 8.57
CA GLN A 162 -9.58 13.69 8.61
C GLN A 162 -9.83 14.25 10.02
N GLU A 163 -8.85 14.94 10.58
CA GLU A 163 -9.04 15.68 11.84
C GLU A 163 -8.64 17.15 11.67
N GLN A 164 -9.65 18.00 11.68
CA GLN A 164 -9.47 19.44 11.53
C GLN A 164 -9.04 20.11 12.83
N ALA A 165 -9.09 19.47 14.00
CA ALA A 165 -8.70 20.13 15.27
C ALA A 165 -7.19 20.39 15.32
N GLU A 166 -6.78 21.49 15.96
CA GLU A 166 -5.36 21.78 16.21
C GLU A 166 -4.72 20.65 17.03
N ASN A 167 -3.47 20.30 16.72
CA ASN A 167 -2.72 19.24 17.41
C ASN A 167 -3.39 17.85 17.37
N SER A 168 -4.31 17.63 16.43
CA SER A 168 -4.92 16.32 16.20
C SER A 168 -3.94 15.28 15.64
N GLN A 169 -2.92 15.74 14.89
CA GLN A 169 -1.85 14.88 14.39
C GLN A 169 -0.53 15.14 15.10
N LYS A 170 0.07 14.08 15.67
CA LYS A 170 1.41 14.16 16.25
C LYS A 170 2.38 13.39 15.37
N LEU A 171 3.44 14.03 14.88
CA LEU A 171 4.50 13.31 14.19
C LEU A 171 5.46 12.71 15.21
N PRO A 172 5.82 11.41 15.09
CA PRO A 172 6.90 10.85 15.88
C PRO A 172 8.19 11.69 15.70
N PRO A 173 8.97 11.97 16.76
CA PRO A 173 10.16 12.82 16.65
C PRO A 173 11.17 12.36 15.59
N LYS A 174 11.35 11.03 15.41
CA LYS A 174 12.22 10.47 14.38
C LYS A 174 11.72 10.79 12.96
N VAL A 175 10.40 10.69 12.73
CA VAL A 175 9.78 11.05 11.44
C VAL A 175 9.98 12.54 11.17
N GLY A 176 9.70 13.40 12.15
CA GLY A 176 9.85 14.84 12.00
C GLY A 176 11.29 15.28 11.66
N LYS A 177 12.30 14.56 12.16
CA LYS A 177 13.72 14.78 11.81
C LYS A 177 14.08 14.28 10.41
N ALA A 178 13.49 13.17 9.97
CA ALA A 178 13.78 12.56 8.68
C ALA A 178 13.20 13.36 7.49
N VAL A 179 12.03 13.97 7.69
CA VAL A 179 11.29 14.75 6.66
C VAL A 179 11.04 16.19 7.14
N PRO A 180 12.10 17.02 7.30
CA PRO A 180 11.99 18.32 7.95
C PRO A 180 11.04 19.29 7.23
N ASN A 181 10.97 19.23 5.90
CA ASN A 181 10.09 20.06 5.08
C ASN A 181 8.61 19.72 5.33
N ALA A 182 8.25 18.44 5.28
CA ALA A 182 6.90 17.97 5.59
C ALA A 182 6.50 18.33 7.02
N ALA A 183 7.41 18.10 7.97
CA ALA A 183 7.18 18.42 9.37
C ALA A 183 6.99 19.92 9.61
N ALA A 184 7.70 20.78 8.88
CA ALA A 184 7.51 22.23 8.93
C ALA A 184 6.14 22.64 8.36
N GLN A 185 5.69 22.07 7.25
CA GLN A 185 4.36 22.32 6.68
C GLN A 185 3.24 21.91 7.66
N ILE A 186 3.37 20.74 8.30
CA ILE A 186 2.38 20.26 9.27
C ILE A 186 2.34 21.16 10.53
N ARG A 187 3.51 21.59 11.04
CA ARG A 187 3.58 22.53 12.17
C ARG A 187 3.00 23.90 11.82
N ALA A 188 3.29 24.42 10.62
CA ALA A 188 2.72 25.68 10.14
C ALA A 188 1.19 25.62 10.03
N ASN A 189 0.64 24.43 9.79
CA ASN A 189 -0.78 24.14 9.81
C ASN A 189 -1.30 23.69 11.19
N GLN A 190 -0.65 24.12 12.28
CA GLN A 190 -1.07 23.85 13.67
C GLN A 190 -1.24 22.35 13.98
N ASN A 191 -0.45 21.49 13.33
CA ASN A 191 -0.46 20.04 13.53
C ASN A 191 -1.86 19.40 13.33
N ARG A 192 -2.66 19.91 12.38
CA ARG A 192 -3.94 19.31 11.98
C ARG A 192 -3.71 18.04 11.14
N GLY A 193 -4.56 17.03 11.32
CA GLY A 193 -4.61 15.80 10.52
C GLY A 193 -5.49 15.95 9.28
N ASP A 194 -5.28 17.01 8.50
CA ASP A 194 -6.05 17.36 7.29
C ASP A 194 -5.28 17.07 5.99
N PHE A 195 -4.38 16.08 6.02
CA PHE A 195 -3.51 15.74 4.92
C PHE A 195 -3.45 14.23 4.66
N VAL A 196 -3.06 13.87 3.44
CA VAL A 196 -2.56 12.55 3.07
C VAL A 196 -1.05 12.68 2.85
N ALA A 197 -0.28 11.92 3.62
CA ALA A 197 1.16 11.80 3.42
C ALA A 197 1.44 10.81 2.28
N VAL A 198 2.39 11.16 1.42
CA VAL A 198 2.95 10.26 0.42
C VAL A 198 4.39 9.98 0.80
N TRP A 199 4.66 8.80 1.35
CA TRP A 199 6.03 8.41 1.70
C TRP A 199 6.73 7.89 0.44
N SER A 200 7.79 8.59 0.07
CA SER A 200 8.67 8.28 -1.06
C SER A 200 10.10 8.13 -0.56
N ARG A 201 10.97 7.44 -1.30
CA ARG A 201 12.42 7.57 -1.10
C ARG A 201 12.92 8.76 -1.89
N ARG A 202 13.62 9.66 -1.21
CA ARG A 202 14.11 10.92 -1.75
C ARG A 202 14.95 10.68 -3.01
N GLY A 203 14.53 11.28 -4.12
CA GLY A 203 15.23 11.21 -5.39
C GLY A 203 15.07 9.88 -6.14
N VAL A 204 14.30 8.93 -5.61
CA VAL A 204 14.09 7.60 -6.22
C VAL A 204 12.66 7.48 -6.75
N ASP A 205 11.66 7.60 -5.86
CA ASP A 205 10.26 7.41 -6.22
C ASP A 205 9.61 8.71 -6.77
N THR A 206 10.44 9.61 -7.30
CA THR A 206 10.09 10.98 -7.72
C THR A 206 9.00 11.00 -8.79
N GLU A 207 9.04 10.09 -9.77
CA GLU A 207 8.06 10.06 -10.86
C GLU A 207 6.64 9.72 -10.35
N LEU A 208 6.53 8.80 -9.40
CA LEU A 208 5.25 8.44 -8.77
C LEU A 208 4.68 9.63 -7.99
N TRP A 209 5.52 10.28 -7.18
CA TRP A 209 5.14 11.47 -6.44
C TRP A 209 4.72 12.62 -7.35
N GLN A 210 5.52 12.96 -8.36
CA GLN A 210 5.25 14.07 -9.27
C GLN A 210 3.98 13.83 -10.09
N SER A 211 3.77 12.60 -10.57
CA SER A 211 2.57 12.25 -11.32
C SER A 211 1.31 12.35 -10.47
N LEU A 212 1.36 11.87 -9.23
CA LEU A 212 0.25 11.95 -8.29
C LEU A 212 -0.03 13.40 -7.88
N SER A 213 0.98 14.15 -7.45
CA SER A 213 0.84 15.54 -7.02
C SER A 213 0.37 16.48 -8.14
N LYS A 214 0.86 16.27 -9.36
CA LYS A 214 0.37 17.00 -10.55
C LYS A 214 -1.12 16.73 -10.78
N SER A 215 -1.53 15.46 -10.76
CA SER A 215 -2.95 15.09 -10.94
C SER A 215 -3.82 15.63 -9.80
N TRP A 216 -3.32 15.56 -8.57
CA TRP A 216 -4.00 16.06 -7.38
C TRP A 216 -4.26 17.57 -7.44
N SER A 217 -3.27 18.36 -7.86
CA SER A 217 -3.39 19.82 -7.96
C SER A 217 -4.40 20.29 -9.01
N GLN A 218 -4.80 19.42 -9.94
CA GLN A 218 -5.79 19.71 -10.98
C GLN A 218 -7.25 19.42 -10.53
N LEU A 219 -7.46 18.76 -9.39
CA LEU A 219 -8.80 18.41 -8.92
C LEU A 219 -9.56 19.65 -8.42
N GLN A 220 -10.81 19.80 -8.86
CA GLN A 220 -11.72 20.87 -8.44
C GLN A 220 -12.29 20.65 -7.01
N ASN A 221 -11.45 20.57 -5.97
CA ASN A 221 -11.86 20.77 -4.56
C ASN A 221 -10.66 20.80 -3.60
N PRO A 222 -9.85 21.88 -3.57
CA PRO A 222 -8.55 21.87 -2.88
C PRO A 222 -8.64 21.87 -1.33
N PHE A 223 -9.84 21.99 -0.74
CA PHE A 223 -9.98 22.37 0.68
C PHE A 223 -10.17 21.22 1.69
N ARG A 224 -10.33 19.97 1.26
CA ARG A 224 -10.53 18.87 2.22
C ARG A 224 -9.24 18.13 2.60
N PHE A 225 -8.34 17.88 1.66
CA PHE A 225 -7.12 17.12 1.94
C PHE A 225 -5.92 17.74 1.25
N LYS A 226 -4.91 18.09 2.06
CA LYS A 226 -3.58 18.44 1.55
C LYS A 226 -2.84 17.17 1.16
N LEU A 227 -2.02 17.23 0.12
CA LEU A 227 -1.10 16.14 -0.23
C LEU A 227 0.30 16.58 0.15
N ILE A 228 0.98 15.83 1.03
CA ILE A 228 2.30 16.19 1.55
C ILE A 228 3.27 15.04 1.30
N GLU A 229 4.37 15.31 0.59
CA GLU A 229 5.43 14.32 0.42
C GLU A 229 6.23 14.15 1.70
N PHE A 230 6.45 12.91 2.09
CA PHE A 230 7.40 12.52 3.12
C PHE A 230 8.58 11.88 2.39
N ASP A 231 9.53 12.71 1.98
CA ASP A 231 10.72 12.36 1.20
C ASP A 231 11.77 11.68 2.09
N SER A 232 11.54 10.42 2.42
CA SER A 232 12.39 9.69 3.35
C SER A 232 13.83 9.56 2.84
N PRO A 233 14.85 9.74 3.70
CA PRO A 233 16.28 9.68 3.33
C PRO A 233 16.78 8.22 3.22
N LEU A 234 15.90 7.29 2.89
CA LEU A 234 16.19 5.86 2.86
C LEU A 234 17.01 5.48 1.62
N PRO A 235 18.00 4.58 1.75
CA PRO A 235 18.88 4.19 0.64
C PRO A 235 18.17 3.31 -0.40
N LEU A 236 18.80 3.18 -1.57
CA LEU A 236 18.40 2.25 -2.65
C LEU A 236 18.69 0.78 -2.30
N THR A 237 19.71 0.56 -1.48
CA THR A 237 20.09 -0.78 -1.00
C THR A 237 19.39 -1.09 0.32
N ILE A 238 19.38 -2.37 0.69
CA ILE A 238 18.86 -2.80 2.00
C ILE A 238 19.53 -1.97 3.11
N PRO A 239 18.74 -1.30 3.98
CA PRO A 239 19.31 -0.42 4.98
C PRO A 239 20.13 -1.21 5.99
N THR A 240 21.22 -0.59 6.45
CA THR A 240 22.02 -1.07 7.57
C THR A 240 21.18 -1.13 8.85
N ALA A 241 21.63 -1.88 9.85
CA ALA A 241 20.97 -1.92 11.16
C ALA A 241 20.80 -0.51 11.77
N ASP A 242 21.75 0.38 11.54
CA ASP A 242 21.75 1.75 12.06
C ASP A 242 20.73 2.64 11.33
N GLU A 243 20.54 2.44 10.04
CA GLU A 243 19.49 3.09 9.26
C GLU A 243 18.12 2.56 9.62
N LEU A 244 17.96 1.24 9.80
CA LEU A 244 16.70 0.67 10.30
C LEU A 244 16.34 1.22 11.68
N ARG A 245 17.30 1.34 12.62
CA ARG A 245 17.01 1.95 13.94
C ARG A 245 16.57 3.42 13.85
N ARG A 246 16.99 4.13 12.80
CA ARG A 246 16.65 5.56 12.58
C ARG A 246 15.35 5.74 11.80
N TYR A 247 15.08 4.87 10.84
CA TYR A 247 14.04 5.06 9.82
C TYR A 247 13.05 3.88 9.71
N ASP A 248 13.05 2.94 10.67
CA ASP A 248 12.11 1.82 10.81
C ASP A 248 10.64 2.18 10.53
N THR A 249 10.25 3.38 10.94
CA THR A 249 8.89 3.88 10.77
C THR A 249 8.50 3.91 9.29
N PHE A 250 9.44 4.26 8.40
CA PHE A 250 9.22 4.33 6.96
C PHE A 250 9.20 2.95 6.29
N THR A 251 9.56 1.88 6.99
CA THR A 251 9.65 0.52 6.42
C THR A 251 8.62 -0.44 7.02
N ARG A 252 7.50 0.10 7.54
CA ARG A 252 6.54 -0.67 8.36
C ARG A 252 5.31 -1.18 7.62
N SER A 253 5.17 -0.88 6.32
CA SER A 253 3.99 -1.22 5.49
C SER A 253 4.45 -1.87 4.18
N ASP A 254 3.50 -2.35 3.38
CA ASP A 254 3.74 -3.24 2.24
C ASP A 254 4.67 -2.69 1.15
N HIS A 255 4.79 -1.36 1.02
CA HIS A 255 5.71 -0.71 0.06
C HIS A 255 7.18 -1.10 0.31
N SER A 256 7.52 -1.43 1.56
CA SER A 256 8.88 -1.83 1.96
C SER A 256 9.35 -3.09 1.24
N SER A 257 8.43 -4.01 0.94
CA SER A 257 8.71 -5.24 0.18
C SER A 257 9.12 -4.95 -1.26
N PHE A 258 8.71 -3.81 -1.82
CA PHE A 258 9.10 -3.35 -3.16
C PHE A 258 10.48 -2.68 -3.13
N TRP A 259 10.73 -1.87 -2.09
CA TRP A 259 12.01 -1.18 -1.91
C TRP A 259 13.16 -2.14 -1.61
N TYR A 260 12.93 -3.13 -0.75
CA TYR A 260 13.97 -3.98 -0.18
C TYR A 260 13.65 -5.47 -0.34
N HIS A 261 13.55 -5.92 -1.58
CA HIS A 261 13.47 -7.35 -1.90
C HIS A 261 14.87 -7.95 -2.13
N LYS A 262 14.94 -9.28 -2.07
CA LYS A 262 16.13 -10.05 -2.48
C LYS A 262 15.68 -11.10 -3.49
N ASN A 263 15.86 -10.82 -4.78
CA ASN A 263 15.64 -11.79 -5.83
C ASN A 263 16.93 -12.02 -6.63
N ALA A 264 17.34 -13.28 -6.80
CA ALA A 264 18.60 -13.61 -7.48
C ALA A 264 18.59 -13.20 -8.96
N ASN A 265 17.42 -13.12 -9.59
CA ASN A 265 17.26 -12.82 -11.01
C ASN A 265 16.86 -11.35 -11.28
N TYR A 266 16.76 -10.53 -10.24
CA TYR A 266 16.39 -9.12 -10.36
C TYR A 266 16.98 -8.33 -9.19
N SER A 267 18.01 -7.52 -9.47
CA SER A 267 18.76 -6.78 -8.43
C SER A 267 18.29 -5.33 -8.26
N SER A 268 17.52 -4.80 -9.21
CA SER A 268 17.00 -3.44 -9.14
C SER A 268 15.92 -3.31 -8.07
N THR A 269 15.90 -2.18 -7.35
CA THR A 269 14.76 -1.84 -6.51
C THR A 269 13.51 -1.63 -7.37
N LEU A 270 12.34 -1.94 -6.81
CA LEU A 270 11.06 -1.56 -7.41
C LEU A 270 10.61 -0.23 -6.83
N ASN A 271 10.08 0.66 -7.66
CA ASN A 271 9.55 1.95 -7.21
C ASN A 271 8.19 1.77 -6.53
N ALA A 272 8.01 2.42 -5.39
CA ALA A 272 6.75 2.38 -4.65
C ALA A 272 6.61 3.61 -3.76
N VAL A 273 5.37 4.07 -3.55
CA VAL A 273 5.03 5.09 -2.55
C VAL A 273 3.95 4.58 -1.62
N LEU A 274 3.97 5.04 -0.37
CA LEU A 274 2.90 4.77 0.60
C LEU A 274 1.99 6.01 0.73
N LEU A 275 0.69 5.83 0.55
CA LEU A 275 -0.33 6.82 0.86
C LEU A 275 -0.92 6.49 2.23
N THR A 276 -0.80 7.43 3.16
CA THR A 276 -1.28 7.26 4.53
C THR A 276 -1.68 8.60 5.15
N ASP A 277 -2.73 8.64 5.96
CA ASP A 277 -3.04 9.77 6.85
C ASP A 277 -2.29 9.66 8.20
N MET A 278 -1.40 8.68 8.33
CA MET A 278 -0.56 8.37 9.50
C MET A 278 -1.30 7.72 10.67
N GLY A 279 -2.63 7.63 10.65
CA GLY A 279 -3.45 7.15 11.76
C GLY A 279 -3.27 7.97 13.05
N ARG A 280 -3.86 7.51 14.16
CA ARG A 280 -3.48 8.02 15.50
C ARG A 280 -2.06 7.57 15.77
N THR A 281 -1.22 8.49 16.21
CA THR A 281 0.17 8.26 16.63
C THR A 281 0.28 7.40 17.90
N VAL A 282 -0.44 6.29 17.98
CA VAL A 282 -0.16 5.22 18.92
C VAL A 282 0.86 4.35 18.22
N GLU A 283 2.05 4.25 18.81
CA GLU A 283 3.21 3.55 18.27
C GLU A 283 2.83 2.13 17.79
N ARG A 284 2.61 1.94 16.48
CA ARG A 284 2.68 0.61 15.88
C ARG A 284 4.10 0.11 16.11
N ARG A 285 4.24 -1.07 16.73
CA ARG A 285 5.55 -1.73 16.91
C ARG A 285 6.21 -1.95 15.56
N VAL A 286 7.53 -1.81 15.50
CA VAL A 286 8.34 -2.06 14.30
C VAL A 286 8.13 -3.50 13.83
N LYS A 287 7.68 -3.66 12.58
CA LYS A 287 7.57 -4.97 11.92
C LYS A 287 8.97 -5.33 11.42
N THR A 288 9.58 -6.36 11.99
CA THR A 288 10.95 -6.73 11.66
C THR A 288 10.98 -7.41 10.29
N LEU A 289 11.54 -6.72 9.28
CA LEU A 289 11.79 -7.25 7.92
C LEU A 289 12.87 -8.35 7.88
N LEU A 290 13.54 -8.63 9.01
CA LEU A 290 14.77 -9.43 9.08
C LEU A 290 14.68 -10.64 10.02
N SER A 291 13.54 -11.34 10.04
CA SER A 291 13.46 -12.72 10.56
C SER A 291 13.21 -13.71 9.44
#